data_AF-A0A077ZAE2-F1
#
_entry.id   AF-A0A077ZAE2-F1
#
_cell.length_a   1.000
_cell.length_b   1.000
_cell.length_c   1.000
_cell.angle_alpha   90.00
_cell.angle_beta   90.00
_cell.angle_gamma   90.00
#
_symmetry.space_group_name_H-M   'P 1'
#
loop_
_entity.id
_entity.type
_entity.pdbx_description
1 polymer ?
#
loop_
_entity_poly.entity_id
_entity_poly.type
_entity_poly.pdbx_seq_one_letter_code
_entity_poly.pdbx_strand_id
1 'polypeptide(L)'
;MAEKTQLPWPPQAVQWSSGKSKDKNKFEFFDLLTSLNNKRCFVELTNNCTAHGILEEIDCHWNATLKDATVISSKGTFEKFNQYTVSGRYVRYVYPYRDDVSAPKPAVKRKKSYNFRLSRKSRLDYNMEKRLERMKALMKKNELDSK
;
A
#
# COMPACT_ATOMS: atom_id res chain seq x y z
N MET A 1 -36.87 34.51 9.35
CA MET A 1 -35.45 34.80 9.08
C MET A 1 -34.73 33.47 8.97
N ALA A 2 -34.08 33.18 7.84
CA ALA A 2 -33.46 31.88 7.59
C ALA A 2 -32.22 31.70 8.50
N GLU A 3 -32.27 30.67 9.33
CA GLU A 3 -31.21 30.29 10.26
C GLU A 3 -30.02 29.73 9.46
N LYS A 4 -28.90 30.46 9.45
CA LYS A 4 -27.68 30.02 8.79
C LYS A 4 -27.02 28.94 9.65
N THR A 5 -27.31 27.67 9.38
CA THR A 5 -26.56 26.54 9.93
C THR A 5 -25.13 26.56 9.36
N GLN A 6 -24.20 27.14 10.12
CA GLN A 6 -22.78 26.98 9.86
C GLN A 6 -22.39 25.54 10.16
N LEU A 7 -22.21 24.74 9.11
CA LEU A 7 -21.56 23.44 9.22
C LEU A 7 -20.11 23.66 9.70
N PRO A 8 -19.62 22.91 10.70
CA PRO A 8 -18.29 23.11 11.24
C PRO A 8 -17.26 22.72 10.17
N TRP A 9 -16.59 23.73 9.63
CA TRP A 9 -15.44 23.57 8.76
C TRP A 9 -14.16 23.61 9.64
N PRO A 10 -13.18 22.71 9.42
CA PRO A 10 -13.15 21.67 8.40
C PRO A 10 -13.84 20.38 8.89
N PRO A 11 -14.28 19.51 7.96
CA PRO A 11 -14.95 18.26 8.30
C PRO A 11 -14.13 17.48 9.31
N GLN A 12 -14.75 17.09 10.43
CA GLN A 12 -14.15 16.23 11.43
C GLN A 12 -13.51 15.05 10.70
N ALA A 13 -12.18 15.02 10.67
CA ALA A 13 -11.44 13.95 10.03
C ALA A 13 -11.97 12.66 10.65
N VAL A 14 -12.61 11.84 9.82
CA VAL A 14 -13.01 10.48 10.19
C VAL A 14 -11.79 9.90 10.90
N GLN A 15 -11.88 9.65 12.20
CA GLN A 15 -10.83 8.96 12.91
C GLN A 15 -10.84 7.55 12.35
N TRP A 16 -9.99 7.31 11.35
CA TRP A 16 -9.75 5.97 10.87
C TRP A 16 -9.14 5.24 12.07
N SER A 17 -9.98 4.43 12.72
CA SER A 17 -9.55 3.39 13.66
C SER A 17 -8.29 2.76 13.07
N SER A 18 -7.22 2.73 13.86
CA SER A 18 -5.91 2.18 13.52
C SER A 18 -6.00 0.66 13.28
N GLY A 19 -6.77 0.26 12.28
CA GLY A 19 -6.64 -1.05 11.67
C GLY A 19 -5.22 -1.11 11.11
N LYS A 20 -4.53 -2.21 11.41
CA LYS A 20 -3.16 -2.56 10.98
C LYS A 20 -2.94 -2.60 9.45
N SER A 21 -3.80 -1.96 8.65
CA SER A 21 -3.68 -1.84 7.20
C SER A 21 -2.85 -0.65 6.74
N LYS A 22 -2.61 0.38 7.59
CA LYS A 22 -1.87 1.58 7.19
C LYS A 22 -0.44 1.30 6.71
N ASP A 23 0.22 0.26 7.23
CA ASP A 23 1.62 -0.01 6.88
C ASP A 23 1.79 -0.72 5.54
N LYS A 24 0.82 -1.57 5.12
CA LYS A 24 0.92 -2.29 3.83
C LYS A 24 1.02 -1.32 2.65
N ASN A 25 0.21 -0.25 2.67
CA ASN A 25 0.24 0.76 1.61
C ASN A 25 1.55 1.54 1.58
N LYS A 26 2.23 1.72 2.72
CA LYS A 26 3.54 2.39 2.76
C LYS A 26 4.61 1.57 2.05
N PHE A 27 4.63 0.26 2.27
CA PHE A 27 5.58 -0.63 1.60
C PHE A 27 5.33 -0.70 0.09
N GLU A 28 4.08 -0.88 -0.34
CA GLU A 28 3.76 -0.91 -1.79
C GLU A 28 4.13 0.40 -2.49
N PHE A 29 3.94 1.54 -1.81
CA PHE A 29 4.33 2.85 -2.34
C PHE A 29 5.86 3.04 -2.33
N PHE A 30 6.54 2.56 -1.30
CA PHE A 30 8.00 2.57 -1.22
C PHE A 30 8.63 1.70 -2.34
N ASP A 31 8.05 0.54 -2.65
CA ASP A 31 8.48 -0.31 -3.77
C ASP A 31 8.31 0.40 -5.12
N LEU A 32 7.27 1.23 -5.27
CA LEU A 32 7.10 2.06 -6.46
C LEU A 32 8.17 3.16 -6.54
N LEU A 33 8.47 3.84 -5.44
CA LEU A 33 9.49 4.89 -5.38
C LEU A 33 10.90 4.37 -5.61
N THR A 34 11.26 3.23 -5.03
CA THR A 34 12.57 2.60 -5.25
C THR A 34 12.79 2.20 -6.71
N SER A 35 11.73 1.98 -7.49
CA SER A 35 11.83 1.78 -8.94
C SER A 35 12.33 3.03 -9.70
N LEU A 36 12.34 4.20 -9.05
CA LEU A 36 12.89 5.46 -9.54
C LEU A 36 14.38 5.64 -9.21
N ASN A 37 15.00 4.74 -8.44
CA ASN A 37 16.43 4.83 -8.15
C ASN A 37 17.25 4.85 -9.45
N ASN A 38 18.28 5.69 -9.46
CA ASN A 38 19.14 6.05 -10.59
C ASN A 38 18.40 6.63 -11.81
N LYS A 39 17.16 7.11 -11.64
CA LYS A 39 16.40 7.79 -12.70
C LYS A 39 16.21 9.25 -12.38
N ARG A 40 16.03 10.06 -13.43
CA ARG A 40 15.69 11.48 -13.27
C ARG A 40 14.24 11.61 -12.79
N CYS A 41 14.05 12.31 -11.68
CA CYS A 41 12.74 12.57 -11.11
C CYS A 41 12.61 14.04 -10.69
N PHE A 42 11.37 14.42 -10.44
CA PHE A 42 10.97 15.66 -9.81
C PHE A 42 10.42 15.35 -8.43
N VAL A 43 10.81 16.18 -7.47
CA VAL A 43 10.37 16.16 -6.08
C VAL A 43 9.75 17.52 -5.79
N GLU A 44 8.42 17.55 -5.67
CA GLU A 44 7.71 18.73 -5.23
C GLU A 44 7.69 18.80 -3.72
N LEU A 45 8.03 19.97 -3.19
CA LEU A 45 8.09 20.23 -1.76
C LEU A 45 6.85 20.99 -1.28
N THR A 46 6.57 20.87 0.02
CA THR A 46 5.42 21.54 0.68
C THR A 46 5.51 23.05 0.69
N ASN A 47 6.71 23.62 0.51
CA ASN A 47 6.96 25.06 0.42
C ASN A 47 6.84 25.61 -1.01
N ASN A 48 6.24 24.85 -1.94
CA ASN A 48 6.14 25.18 -3.37
C ASN A 48 7.50 25.34 -4.07
N CYS A 49 8.55 24.69 -3.53
CA CYS A 49 9.79 24.50 -4.25
C CYS A 49 9.76 23.15 -4.98
N THR A 50 10.50 23.05 -6.08
CA THR A 50 10.61 21.81 -6.85
C THR A 50 12.07 21.48 -7.05
N ALA A 51 12.50 20.31 -6.58
CA ALA A 51 13.83 19.79 -6.85
C ALA A 51 13.75 18.77 -7.99
N HIS A 52 14.69 18.80 -8.93
CA HIS A 52 14.79 17.77 -9.96
C HIS A 52 16.23 17.34 -10.14
N GLY A 53 16.45 16.05 -10.32
CA GLY A 53 17.78 15.45 -10.37
C GLY A 53 17.68 13.95 -10.58
N ILE A 54 18.81 13.26 -10.48
CA ILE A 54 18.87 11.80 -10.50
C ILE A 54 18.66 11.31 -9.07
N LEU A 55 17.62 10.50 -8.83
CA LEU A 55 17.39 9.90 -7.51
C LEU A 55 18.48 8.87 -7.21
N GLU A 56 19.34 9.15 -6.24
CA GLU A 56 20.40 8.24 -5.81
C GLU A 56 19.86 7.22 -4.80
N GLU A 57 19.16 7.72 -3.78
CA GLU A 57 18.60 6.92 -2.70
C GLU A 57 17.28 7.52 -2.20
N ILE A 58 16.36 6.66 -1.76
CA ILE A 58 15.14 7.04 -1.04
C ILE A 58 14.88 6.05 0.10
N ASP A 59 14.56 6.56 1.29
CA ASP A 59 14.25 5.73 2.46
C ASP A 59 12.73 5.58 2.70
N CYS A 60 12.35 4.74 3.67
CA CYS A 60 10.95 4.51 4.01
C CYS A 60 10.27 5.73 4.67
N HIS A 61 11.05 6.74 5.06
CA HIS A 61 10.60 8.03 5.57
C HIS A 61 10.55 9.11 4.48
N TRP A 62 10.80 8.73 3.21
CA TRP A 62 10.79 9.60 2.03
C TRP A 62 11.90 10.64 2.04
N ASN A 63 12.93 10.45 2.86
CA ASN A 63 14.16 11.20 2.69
C ASN A 63 14.80 10.74 1.37
N ALA A 64 15.10 11.70 0.51
CA ALA A 64 15.57 11.44 -0.84
C ALA A 64 16.87 12.21 -1.08
N THR A 65 17.81 11.55 -1.74
CA THR A 65 19.07 12.16 -2.18
C THR A 65 19.06 12.26 -3.70
N LEU A 66 19.19 13.48 -4.21
CA LEU A 66 19.23 13.77 -5.63
C LEU A 66 20.66 14.17 -6.05
N LYS A 67 21.18 13.52 -7.08
CA LYS A 67 22.44 13.86 -7.75
C LYS A 67 22.18 14.76 -8.96
N ASP A 68 23.12 15.67 -9.25
CA ASP A 68 23.02 16.69 -10.31
C ASP A 68 21.69 17.45 -10.23
N ALA A 69 21.34 17.84 -9.01
CA ALA A 69 20.06 18.40 -8.67
C ALA A 69 19.98 19.88 -9.04
N THR A 70 18.81 20.30 -9.51
CA THR A 70 18.44 21.70 -9.68
C THR A 70 17.20 21.96 -8.86
N VAL A 71 17.29 22.89 -7.92
CA VAL A 71 16.22 23.28 -7.02
C VAL A 71 15.64 24.59 -7.50
N ILE A 72 14.35 24.58 -7.79
CA ILE A 72 13.57 25.74 -8.22
C ILE A 72 12.80 26.24 -7.00
N SER A 73 13.07 27.48 -6.60
CA SER A 73 12.37 28.12 -5.49
C SER A 73 10.96 28.55 -5.89
N SER A 74 10.11 28.84 -4.90
CA SER A 74 8.78 29.41 -5.13
C SER A 74 8.80 30.78 -5.84
N LYS A 75 9.95 31.46 -5.87
CA LYS A 75 10.16 32.72 -6.59
C LYS A 75 10.61 32.51 -8.04
N GLY A 76 10.79 31.27 -8.49
CA GLY A 76 11.27 30.93 -9.82
C GLY A 76 12.80 31.03 -10.00
N THR A 77 13.56 31.28 -8.93
CA THR A 77 15.03 31.17 -8.99
C THR A 77 15.44 29.72 -8.97
N PHE A 78 16.55 29.38 -9.63
CA PHE A 78 17.09 28.02 -9.63
C PHE A 78 18.52 27.99 -9.10
N GLU A 79 18.82 26.96 -8.33
CA GLU A 79 20.16 26.68 -7.81
C GLU A 79 20.55 25.25 -8.18
N LYS A 80 21.80 25.07 -8.61
CA LYS A 80 22.34 23.77 -9.00
C LYS A 80 23.21 23.22 -7.88
N PHE A 81 23.02 21.95 -7.58
CA PHE A 81 23.76 21.23 -6.56
C PHE A 81 24.27 19.91 -7.13
N ASN A 82 25.52 19.57 -6.84
CA ASN A 82 26.04 18.25 -7.18
C ASN A 82 25.26 17.14 -6.46
N GLN A 83 24.86 17.42 -5.21
CA GLN A 83 24.05 16.54 -4.39
C GLN A 83 23.10 17.39 -3.53
N TYR A 84 21.84 17.00 -3.48
CA TYR A 84 20.80 17.69 -2.73
C TYR A 84 19.96 16.68 -1.96
N THR A 85 19.89 16.83 -0.64
CA THR A 85 19.12 15.96 0.24
C THR A 85 17.81 16.64 0.63
N VAL A 86 16.72 15.91 0.49
CA VAL A 86 15.38 16.35 0.85
C VAL A 86 14.91 15.51 2.02
N SER A 87 14.47 16.17 3.10
CA SER A 87 13.77 15.47 4.17
C SER A 87 12.34 15.14 3.74
N GLY A 88 11.91 13.90 3.98
CA GLY A 88 10.58 13.43 3.64
C GLY A 88 9.44 14.24 4.27
N ARG A 89 9.69 14.95 5.37
CA ARG A 89 8.74 15.90 5.97
C ARG A 89 8.31 17.02 5.03
N TYR A 90 9.19 17.40 4.10
CA TYR A 90 8.93 18.45 3.12
C TYR A 90 8.49 17.92 1.77
N VAL A 91 8.54 16.60 1.53
CA VAL A 91 8.11 16.02 0.26
C VAL A 91 6.60 16.02 0.17
N ARG A 92 6.08 16.55 -0.94
CA ARG A 92 4.66 16.52 -1.30
C ARG A 92 4.38 15.46 -2.34
N TYR A 93 5.11 15.50 -3.46
CA TYR A 93 4.98 14.53 -4.55
C TYR A 93 6.36 14.17 -5.11
N VAL A 94 6.49 12.94 -5.62
CA VAL A 94 7.64 12.48 -6.38
C VAL A 94 7.11 11.89 -7.69
N TYR A 95 7.59 12.40 -8.82
CA TYR A 95 7.19 11.89 -10.14
C TYR A 95 8.40 11.79 -11.06
N PRO A 96 8.39 10.83 -12.00
CA PRO A 96 9.49 10.67 -12.95
C PRO A 96 9.57 11.82 -13.95
N TYR A 97 10.75 12.08 -14.51
CA TYR A 97 10.97 13.09 -15.55
C TYR A 97 10.31 12.74 -16.90
N ARG A 98 10.02 11.45 -17.14
CA ARG A 98 9.37 10.92 -18.34
C ARG A 98 8.40 9.81 -17.97
N ASP A 99 7.44 9.56 -18.85
CA ASP A 99 6.46 8.45 -18.74
C ASP A 99 7.09 7.05 -18.87
N ASP A 100 8.42 6.94 -19.00
CA ASP A 100 9.16 5.68 -19.12
C ASP A 100 9.17 4.84 -17.83
N VAL A 101 8.44 5.25 -16.79
CA VAL A 101 8.17 4.39 -15.64
C VAL A 101 7.16 3.34 -16.07
N SER A 102 7.69 2.21 -16.54
CA SER A 102 6.96 0.96 -16.47
C SER A 102 6.60 0.75 -15.01
N ALA A 103 5.34 1.01 -14.67
CA ALA A 103 4.81 0.71 -13.34
C ALA A 103 5.24 -0.73 -13.01
N PRO A 104 5.77 -1.00 -11.81
CA PRO A 104 6.12 -2.36 -11.43
C PRO A 104 4.91 -3.23 -11.72
N LYS A 105 5.13 -4.31 -12.50
CA LYS A 105 4.07 -5.25 -12.86
C LYS A 105 3.30 -5.55 -11.57
N PRO A 106 1.99 -5.30 -11.50
CA PRO A 106 1.25 -5.42 -10.25
C PRO A 106 1.60 -6.77 -9.67
N ALA A 107 2.14 -6.79 -8.44
CA ALA A 107 2.69 -7.98 -7.81
C ALA A 107 1.78 -9.16 -8.17
N VAL A 108 2.26 -10.03 -9.08
CA VAL A 108 1.43 -11.01 -9.80
C VAL A 108 0.44 -11.53 -8.82
N LYS A 109 -0.85 -11.11 -8.92
CA LYS A 109 -1.88 -11.27 -7.87
C LYS A 109 -1.58 -12.58 -7.18
N ARG A 110 -0.89 -12.53 -6.02
CA ARG A 110 -0.25 -13.74 -5.44
C ARG A 110 -1.30 -14.80 -5.57
N LYS A 111 -1.10 -15.78 -6.48
CA LYS A 111 -2.20 -16.65 -6.99
C LYS A 111 -3.07 -16.86 -5.79
N LYS A 112 -4.26 -16.20 -5.72
CA LYS A 112 -5.07 -16.17 -4.50
C LYS A 112 -4.99 -17.58 -4.05
N SER A 113 -4.27 -17.89 -2.96
CA SER A 113 -3.95 -19.27 -2.62
C SER A 113 -5.31 -19.90 -2.62
N TYR A 114 -5.60 -20.70 -3.65
CA TYR A 114 -6.98 -20.92 -4.11
C TYR A 114 -7.65 -21.36 -2.85
N ASN A 115 -8.51 -20.48 -2.30
CA ASN A 115 -8.84 -20.54 -0.89
C ASN A 115 -9.53 -21.87 -0.83
N PHE A 116 -8.82 -22.91 -0.36
CA PHE A 116 -9.17 -24.27 -0.74
C PHE A 116 -10.52 -24.62 -0.14
N ARG A 117 -11.08 -23.73 0.72
CA ARG A 117 -12.51 -23.53 0.97
C ARG A 117 -13.28 -24.16 -0.17
N LEU A 118 -13.59 -25.41 0.09
CA LEU A 118 -14.32 -26.30 -0.77
C LEU A 118 -15.49 -25.47 -1.31
N SER A 119 -15.85 -25.67 -2.58
CA SER A 119 -17.10 -25.09 -3.08
C SER A 119 -18.19 -25.37 -2.04
N ARG A 120 -19.18 -24.49 -1.89
CA ARG A 120 -20.23 -24.68 -0.87
C ARG A 120 -20.79 -26.11 -0.89
N LYS A 121 -20.93 -26.69 -2.09
CA LYS A 121 -21.30 -28.09 -2.33
C LYS A 121 -20.30 -29.07 -1.72
N SER A 122 -19.03 -28.98 -2.10
CA SER A 122 -17.97 -29.87 -1.61
C SER A 122 -17.79 -29.78 -0.07
N ARG A 123 -18.05 -28.62 0.55
CA ARG A 123 -18.06 -28.48 2.02
C ARG A 123 -19.23 -29.23 2.67
N LEU A 124 -20.41 -29.21 2.03
CA LEU A 124 -21.58 -29.95 2.50
C LEU A 124 -21.36 -31.46 2.34
N ASP A 125 -20.80 -31.89 1.20
CA ASP A 125 -20.49 -33.30 0.94
C ASP A 125 -19.50 -33.85 1.99
N TYR A 126 -18.41 -33.14 2.26
CA TYR A 126 -17.45 -33.49 3.32
C TYR A 126 -18.08 -33.58 4.71
N ASN A 127 -18.99 -32.66 5.04
CA ASN A 127 -19.70 -32.69 6.33
C ASN A 127 -20.68 -33.86 6.42
N MET A 128 -21.32 -34.24 5.31
CA MET A 128 -22.22 -35.40 5.24
C MET A 128 -21.45 -36.71 5.39
N GLU A 129 -20.30 -36.84 4.74
CA GLU A 129 -19.41 -38.01 4.85
C GLU A 129 -18.95 -38.22 6.30
N LYS A 130 -18.45 -37.16 6.97
CA LYS A 130 -18.10 -37.21 8.39
C LYS A 130 -19.27 -37.59 9.30
N ARG A 131 -20.50 -37.20 8.95
CA ARG A 131 -21.69 -37.56 9.73
C ARG A 131 -22.02 -39.05 9.59
N LEU A 132 -21.88 -39.61 8.38
CA LEU A 132 -22.09 -41.03 8.11
C LEU A 132 -21.03 -41.90 8.80
N GLU A 133 -19.77 -41.49 8.79
CA GLU A 133 -18.69 -42.18 9.51
C GLU A 133 -18.98 -42.26 11.02
N ARG A 134 -19.42 -41.15 11.63
CA ARG A 134 -19.80 -41.12 13.05
C ARG A 134 -20.97 -42.05 13.35
N MET A 135 -21.98 -42.10 12.49
CA MET A 135 -23.11 -43.02 12.66
C MET A 135 -22.67 -44.49 12.57
N LYS A 136 -21.83 -44.84 11.59
CA LYS A 136 -21.29 -46.20 11.46
C LYS A 136 -20.44 -46.59 12.68
N ALA A 137 -19.61 -45.69 13.18
CA ALA A 137 -18.80 -45.92 14.38
C ALA A 137 -19.66 -46.13 15.62
N LEU A 138 -20.76 -45.38 15.78
CA LEU A 138 -21.72 -45.56 16.86
C LEU A 138 -22.45 -46.91 16.77
N MET A 139 -22.94 -47.30 15.58
CA MET A 139 -23.57 -48.61 15.40
C MET A 139 -22.62 -49.76 15.72
N LYS A 140 -21.38 -49.69 15.22
CA LYS A 140 -20.35 -50.70 15.51
C LYS A 140 -20.02 -50.78 17.00
N LYS A 141 -20.01 -49.64 17.71
CA LYS A 141 -19.82 -49.61 19.16
C LYS A 141 -20.99 -50.27 19.90
N ASN A 142 -22.23 -49.95 19.53
CA ASN A 142 -23.41 -50.56 20.15
C ASN A 142 -23.50 -52.08 19.89
N GLU A 143 -23.09 -52.55 18.71
CA GLU A 143 -22.99 -53.99 18.40
C GLU A 143 -21.93 -54.70 19.23
N LEU A 144 -20.80 -54.04 19.53
CA LEU A 144 -19.75 -54.56 20.40
C LEU A 144 -20.19 -54.59 21.86
N ASP A 145 -20.86 -53.54 22.34
CA ASP A 145 -21.36 -53.46 23.72
C ASP A 145 -22.53 -54.45 23.98
N SER A 146 -23.17 -54.98 22.93
CA SER A 146 -24.26 -55.97 23.03
C SER A 146 -23.80 -57.43 22.97
N LYS A 147 -22.51 -57.70 22.78
CA LYS A 147 -21.91 -59.05 22.79
C LYS A 147 -21.11 -59.27 24.06
#